data_AF-A0A0S2DBE8-F1
#
_entry.id   AF-A0A0S2DBE8-F1
#
_cell.length_a   1.000
_cell.length_b   1.000
_cell.length_c   1.000
_cell.angle_alpha   90.00
_cell.angle_beta   90.00
_cell.angle_gamma   90.00
#
_symmetry.space_group_name_H-M   'P 1'
#
loop_
_entity.id
_entity.type
_entity.pdbx_description
1 polymer ?
#
loop_
_entity_poly.entity_id
_entity_poly.type
_entity_poly.pdbx_seq_one_letter_code
_entity_poly.pdbx_strand_id
1 'polypeptide(L)'
;MRGRTFFPSPARALPAIVLAAALASLACAASAQDAAPAAAPAPASASASAKPVIASGKVPDESSKQAVLAKLRELYGNERVIDRIEVSSGIVTPPNWRQNVVNMLGPDLQQVSDGKLEVNGNAVRVSGNVANELQRQQIVSGLSTRINNPTYSVDGRLLRVAGGAQQSLLDNVLANRIVEFESGSATLTPKGELILDEMAAAMKRIGNKRVLIVGHTDAAGRRESNLALSLARADSVKRYLQAHGVNGALLGVQGAGPDQPVADNATAEGRARNRRIAFKVL
;
A
#
# COMPACT_ATOMS: atom_id res chain seq x y z
N MET A 1 -61.00 10.41 50.43
CA MET A 1 -60.87 9.56 51.63
C MET A 1 -61.86 8.40 51.52
N ARG A 2 -61.38 7.17 51.79
CA ARG A 2 -62.08 5.85 51.83
C ARG A 2 -62.57 5.32 50.47
N GLY A 3 -62.25 4.11 50.01
CA GLY A 3 -61.50 2.99 50.57
C GLY A 3 -61.97 1.67 49.96
N ARG A 4 -61.07 1.02 49.19
CA ARG A 4 -60.99 -0.36 48.64
C ARG A 4 -61.89 -1.49 49.20
N THR A 5 -62.08 -2.51 48.34
CA THR A 5 -62.02 -4.00 48.50
C THR A 5 -63.21 -4.68 47.78
N PHE A 6 -63.19 -5.88 47.17
CA PHE A 6 -62.29 -7.04 47.11
C PHE A 6 -62.70 -7.94 45.89
N PHE A 7 -61.78 -8.79 45.42
CA PHE A 7 -61.88 -9.83 44.37
C PHE A 7 -62.72 -11.08 44.81
N PRO A 8 -63.15 -12.02 43.93
CA PRO A 8 -62.27 -13.12 43.47
C PRO A 8 -62.50 -13.69 42.04
N SER A 9 -61.44 -14.32 41.52
CA SER A 9 -61.40 -15.28 40.39
C SER A 9 -61.69 -16.70 40.92
N PRO A 10 -61.98 -17.74 40.08
CA PRO A 10 -60.87 -18.56 39.56
C PRO A 10 -61.10 -19.29 38.20
N ALA A 11 -59.99 -19.42 37.46
CA ALA A 11 -59.39 -20.64 36.86
C ALA A 11 -60.16 -21.66 35.98
N ARG A 12 -59.46 -22.02 34.87
CA ARG A 12 -59.02 -23.36 34.42
C ARG A 12 -59.68 -24.04 33.19
N ALA A 13 -58.81 -24.29 32.20
CA ALA A 13 -58.52 -25.55 31.49
C ALA A 13 -59.27 -25.99 30.21
N LEU A 14 -58.42 -26.20 29.17
CA LEU A 14 -58.44 -26.96 27.90
C LEU A 14 -59.11 -28.37 27.96
N PRO A 15 -59.49 -29.06 26.82
CA PRO A 15 -58.57 -29.48 25.73
C PRO A 15 -59.12 -29.63 24.28
N ALA A 16 -58.20 -30.06 23.41
CA ALA A 16 -58.17 -30.19 21.95
C ALA A 16 -59.08 -31.29 21.33
N ILE A 17 -59.26 -31.25 20.00
CA ILE A 17 -59.10 -32.39 19.03
C ILE A 17 -59.36 -31.93 17.57
N VAL A 18 -58.34 -32.14 16.72
CA VAL A 18 -58.26 -32.57 15.30
C VAL A 18 -59.48 -32.43 14.37
N LEU A 19 -59.30 -31.80 13.19
CA LEU A 19 -59.77 -32.36 11.90
C LEU A 19 -59.05 -31.78 10.67
N ALA A 20 -59.09 -32.58 9.61
CA ALA A 20 -58.21 -32.69 8.46
C ALA A 20 -58.43 -31.72 7.29
N ALA A 21 -57.48 -31.81 6.36
CA ALA A 21 -57.33 -31.11 5.09
C ALA A 21 -58.51 -31.24 4.09
N ALA A 22 -58.68 -30.21 3.25
CA ALA A 22 -58.93 -30.36 1.81
C ALA A 22 -58.80 -29.02 1.05
N LEU A 23 -57.94 -29.07 0.04
CA LEU A 23 -57.80 -28.28 -1.20
C LEU A 23 -58.85 -27.18 -1.48
N ALA A 24 -58.38 -25.94 -1.64
CA ALA A 24 -59.10 -24.86 -2.32
C ALA A 24 -58.30 -24.39 -3.54
N SER A 25 -58.92 -24.51 -4.72
CA SER A 25 -58.47 -23.94 -5.98
C SER A 25 -59.11 -22.57 -6.22
N LEU A 26 -58.34 -21.70 -6.88
CA LEU A 26 -58.71 -20.45 -7.57
C LEU A 26 -59.33 -19.30 -6.75
N ALA A 27 -58.53 -18.26 -6.53
CA ALA A 27 -58.99 -16.88 -6.67
C ALA A 27 -57.84 -15.96 -7.13
N CYS A 28 -58.05 -15.33 -8.28
CA CYS A 28 -57.31 -14.18 -8.79
C CYS A 28 -57.39 -13.00 -7.81
N ALA A 29 -56.25 -12.32 -7.61
CA ALA A 29 -56.08 -10.86 -7.48
C ALA A 29 -54.87 -10.57 -6.57
N ALA A 30 -53.66 -10.56 -7.15
CA ALA A 30 -52.49 -9.99 -6.48
C ALA A 30 -52.29 -8.56 -7.01
N SER A 31 -52.60 -7.60 -6.14
CA SER A 31 -52.23 -6.20 -6.23
C SER A 31 -50.73 -6.03 -6.40
N ALA A 32 -50.34 -5.23 -7.38
CA ALA A 32 -48.97 -4.75 -7.56
C ALA A 32 -48.52 -3.95 -6.32
N GLN A 33 -47.53 -4.49 -5.61
CA GLN A 33 -46.69 -3.72 -4.70
C GLN A 33 -45.37 -3.43 -5.39
N ASP A 34 -45.10 -2.14 -5.48
CA ASP A 34 -43.90 -1.49 -5.99
C ASP A 34 -42.67 -2.00 -5.21
N ALA A 35 -41.93 -2.92 -5.81
CA ALA A 35 -40.65 -3.40 -5.30
C ALA A 35 -39.54 -2.79 -6.15
N ALA A 36 -38.88 -1.77 -5.61
CA ALA A 36 -37.66 -1.20 -6.16
C ALA A 36 -36.65 -2.32 -6.50
N PRO A 37 -36.02 -2.30 -7.69
CA PRO A 37 -35.06 -3.34 -8.05
C PRO A 37 -33.85 -3.25 -7.12
N ALA A 38 -33.63 -4.33 -6.37
CA ALA A 38 -32.40 -4.56 -5.63
C ALA A 38 -31.22 -4.41 -6.59
N ALA A 39 -30.39 -3.40 -6.36
CA ALA A 39 -29.15 -3.19 -7.08
C ALA A 39 -28.32 -4.47 -7.01
N ALA A 40 -28.10 -5.10 -8.16
CA ALA A 40 -27.14 -6.17 -8.32
C ALA A 40 -25.79 -5.73 -7.71
N PRO A 41 -25.08 -6.59 -6.97
CA PRO A 41 -23.72 -6.26 -6.56
C PRO A 41 -22.90 -5.98 -7.82
N ALA A 42 -22.40 -4.75 -7.92
CA ALA A 42 -21.43 -4.39 -8.94
C ALA A 42 -20.31 -5.45 -8.94
N PRO A 43 -19.88 -5.96 -10.11
CA PRO A 43 -18.79 -6.91 -10.14
C PRO A 43 -17.61 -6.30 -9.40
N ALA A 44 -17.14 -7.02 -8.38
CA ALA A 44 -15.96 -6.67 -7.62
C ALA A 44 -14.88 -6.22 -8.60
N SER A 45 -14.36 -5.01 -8.34
CA SER A 45 -13.26 -4.39 -9.05
C SER A 45 -12.28 -5.45 -9.54
N ALA A 46 -12.23 -5.64 -10.86
CA ALA A 46 -11.23 -6.48 -11.50
C ALA A 46 -9.87 -6.07 -10.93
N SER A 47 -9.22 -7.03 -10.28
CA SER A 47 -7.88 -6.92 -9.72
C SER A 47 -6.99 -6.12 -10.65
N ALA A 48 -6.34 -5.08 -10.13
CA ALA A 48 -5.28 -4.37 -10.82
C ALA A 48 -4.37 -5.40 -11.50
N SER A 49 -4.39 -5.45 -12.84
CA SER A 49 -3.62 -6.40 -13.61
C SER A 49 -2.16 -6.27 -13.21
N ALA A 50 -1.66 -7.26 -12.48
CA ALA A 50 -0.31 -7.23 -11.98
C ALA A 50 0.63 -7.26 -13.19
N LYS A 51 1.38 -6.19 -13.39
CA LYS A 51 2.11 -5.93 -14.64
C LYS A 51 3.12 -7.04 -14.97
N PRO A 52 3.39 -7.30 -16.27
CA PRO A 52 4.22 -8.42 -16.69
C PRO A 52 5.71 -8.21 -16.38
N VAL A 53 6.42 -9.30 -16.16
CA VAL A 53 7.87 -9.39 -15.97
C VAL A 53 8.50 -9.87 -17.28
N ILE A 54 9.50 -9.12 -17.76
CA ILE A 54 10.18 -9.44 -19.02
C ILE A 54 11.48 -10.16 -18.70
N ALA A 55 11.61 -11.41 -19.15
CA ALA A 55 12.84 -12.18 -19.09
C ALA A 55 13.56 -12.06 -20.43
N SER A 56 14.80 -11.58 -20.43
CA SER A 56 15.56 -11.31 -21.66
C SER A 56 17.05 -11.63 -21.50
N GLY A 57 17.78 -11.63 -22.61
CA GLY A 57 19.23 -11.83 -22.64
C GLY A 57 19.62 -13.15 -23.32
N LYS A 58 20.88 -13.54 -23.15
CA LYS A 58 21.50 -14.69 -23.84
C LYS A 58 21.87 -15.80 -22.86
N VAL A 59 21.41 -17.01 -23.14
CA VAL A 59 21.67 -18.22 -22.35
C VAL A 59 22.41 -19.28 -23.17
N PRO A 60 23.23 -20.14 -22.54
CA PRO A 60 24.11 -21.05 -23.26
C PRO A 60 23.38 -22.18 -24.00
N ASP A 61 22.23 -22.63 -23.48
CA ASP A 61 21.51 -23.80 -23.98
C ASP A 61 20.01 -23.73 -23.65
N GLU A 62 19.20 -24.56 -24.31
CA GLU A 62 17.74 -24.58 -24.14
C GLU A 62 17.32 -25.06 -22.73
N SER A 63 18.05 -25.99 -22.12
CA SER A 63 17.73 -26.46 -20.75
C SER A 63 17.90 -25.35 -19.71
N SER A 64 18.90 -24.49 -19.92
CA SER A 64 19.17 -23.30 -19.13
C SER A 64 18.08 -22.23 -19.31
N LYS A 65 17.59 -22.03 -20.54
CA LYS A 65 16.42 -21.18 -20.82
C LYS A 65 15.18 -21.67 -20.06
N GLN A 66 14.87 -22.95 -20.17
CA GLN A 66 13.70 -23.54 -19.52
C GLN A 66 13.77 -23.45 -18.00
N ALA A 67 14.95 -23.65 -17.39
CA ALA A 67 15.11 -23.54 -15.94
C ALA A 67 14.86 -22.12 -15.42
N VAL A 68 15.34 -21.09 -16.13
CA VAL A 68 15.08 -19.68 -15.78
C VAL A 68 13.60 -19.34 -15.90
N LEU A 69 12.97 -19.72 -17.03
CA LEU A 69 11.55 -19.46 -17.24
C LEU A 69 10.67 -20.22 -16.25
N ALA A 70 10.98 -21.48 -15.95
CA ALA A 70 10.26 -22.27 -14.95
C ALA A 70 10.31 -21.58 -13.58
N LYS A 71 11.49 -21.10 -13.16
CA LYS A 71 11.63 -20.42 -11.87
C LYS A 71 10.89 -19.07 -11.84
N LEU A 72 10.95 -18.30 -12.91
CA LEU A 72 10.20 -17.04 -12.99
C LEU A 72 8.68 -17.27 -12.98
N ARG A 73 8.21 -18.32 -13.65
CA ARG A 73 6.79 -18.70 -13.67
C ARG A 73 6.31 -19.20 -12.31
N GLU A 74 7.16 -19.90 -11.56
CA GLU A 74 6.90 -20.27 -10.16
C GLU A 74 6.72 -19.01 -9.28
N LEU A 75 7.54 -17.98 -9.50
CA LEU A 75 7.51 -16.76 -8.69
C LEU A 75 6.39 -15.78 -9.08
N TYR A 76 6.14 -15.58 -10.37
CA TYR A 76 5.24 -14.53 -10.86
C TYR A 76 3.95 -15.06 -11.51
N GLY A 77 3.83 -16.37 -11.71
CA GLY A 77 2.74 -16.99 -12.45
C GLY A 77 2.99 -17.01 -13.97
N ASN A 78 2.39 -17.99 -14.65
CA ASN A 78 2.61 -18.25 -16.08
C ASN A 78 2.26 -17.06 -16.98
N GLU A 79 1.16 -16.36 -16.68
CA GLU A 79 0.61 -15.31 -17.53
C GLU A 79 1.39 -13.98 -17.45
N ARG A 80 2.22 -13.84 -16.40
CA ARG A 80 2.96 -12.60 -16.14
C ARG A 80 4.37 -12.61 -16.69
N VAL A 81 4.89 -13.76 -17.13
CA VAL A 81 6.28 -13.87 -17.62
C VAL A 81 6.32 -13.80 -19.14
N ILE A 82 6.96 -12.76 -19.67
CA ILE A 82 7.22 -12.61 -21.10
C ILE A 82 8.62 -13.12 -21.42
N ASP A 83 8.71 -14.16 -22.24
CA ASP A 83 9.97 -14.73 -22.72
C ASP A 83 10.53 -13.90 -23.89
N ARG A 84 11.73 -13.35 -23.70
CA ARG A 84 12.59 -12.74 -24.73
C ARG A 84 14.03 -13.23 -24.57
N ILE A 85 14.23 -14.44 -24.04
CA ILE A 85 15.54 -15.05 -23.86
C ILE A 85 15.97 -15.72 -25.18
N GLU A 86 17.17 -15.40 -25.62
CA GLU A 86 17.83 -15.97 -26.80
C GLU A 86 18.83 -17.05 -26.37
N VAL A 87 18.85 -18.17 -27.08
CA VAL A 87 19.87 -19.21 -26.88
C VAL A 87 21.05 -18.91 -27.80
N SER A 88 22.26 -18.84 -27.25
CA SER A 88 23.49 -18.62 -28.01
C SER A 88 24.57 -19.59 -27.55
N SER A 89 24.98 -20.50 -28.44
CA SER A 89 25.93 -21.59 -28.18
C SER A 89 27.39 -21.16 -28.03
N GLY A 90 27.70 -19.87 -28.13
CA GLY A 90 29.07 -19.31 -28.03
C GLY A 90 29.39 -18.56 -26.73
N ILE A 91 28.53 -18.65 -25.71
CA ILE A 91 28.74 -17.94 -24.44
C ILE A 91 29.66 -18.78 -23.54
N VAL A 92 30.79 -18.22 -23.14
CA VAL A 92 31.62 -18.82 -22.08
C VAL A 92 30.92 -18.58 -20.74
N THR A 93 30.42 -19.65 -20.14
CA THR A 93 29.77 -19.62 -18.82
C THR A 93 30.63 -20.31 -17.76
N PRO A 94 30.69 -19.78 -16.52
CA PRO A 94 31.34 -20.46 -15.40
C PRO A 94 30.72 -21.83 -15.08
N PRO A 95 31.42 -22.70 -14.34
CA PRO A 95 30.84 -23.95 -13.82
C PRO A 95 29.55 -23.69 -13.02
N ASN A 96 28.61 -24.65 -13.11
CA ASN A 96 27.33 -24.59 -12.41
C ASN A 96 26.47 -23.34 -12.69
N TRP A 97 26.68 -22.71 -13.85
CA TRP A 97 25.99 -21.48 -14.26
C TRP A 97 24.47 -21.54 -14.05
N ARG A 98 23.83 -22.61 -14.54
CA ARG A 98 22.36 -22.77 -14.46
C ARG A 98 21.87 -22.74 -13.02
N GLN A 99 22.53 -23.49 -12.14
CA GLN A 99 22.14 -23.57 -10.74
C GLN A 99 22.30 -22.21 -10.04
N ASN A 100 23.39 -21.49 -10.33
CA ASN A 100 23.65 -20.17 -9.74
C ASN A 100 22.59 -19.14 -10.18
N VAL A 101 22.26 -19.09 -11.47
CA VAL A 101 21.22 -18.18 -11.98
C VAL A 101 19.85 -18.53 -11.40
N VAL A 102 19.47 -19.81 -11.34
CA VAL A 102 18.19 -20.24 -10.76
C VAL A 102 18.13 -19.95 -9.25
N ASN A 103 19.22 -20.16 -8.52
CA ASN A 103 19.29 -19.86 -7.07
C ASN A 103 19.17 -18.36 -6.76
N MET A 104 19.64 -17.51 -7.68
CA MET A 104 19.48 -16.06 -7.57
C MET A 104 18.00 -15.65 -7.69
N LEU A 105 17.21 -16.37 -8.49
CA LEU A 105 15.77 -16.11 -8.67
C LEU A 105 14.98 -16.58 -7.45
N GLY A 106 14.99 -15.74 -6.41
CA GLY A 106 14.32 -15.97 -5.13
C GLY A 106 13.03 -15.16 -4.95
N PRO A 107 12.33 -15.37 -3.81
CA PRO A 107 11.10 -14.66 -3.47
C PRO A 107 11.28 -13.14 -3.36
N ASP A 108 12.49 -12.65 -3.10
CA ASP A 108 12.82 -11.21 -3.05
C ASP A 108 12.45 -10.51 -4.38
N LEU A 109 12.49 -11.24 -5.49
CA LEU A 109 12.07 -10.72 -6.79
C LEU A 109 10.57 -10.43 -6.85
N GLN A 110 9.71 -11.15 -6.14
CA GLN A 110 8.26 -10.86 -6.11
C GLN A 110 7.94 -9.46 -5.59
N GLN A 111 8.86 -8.84 -4.85
CA GLN A 111 8.75 -7.46 -4.38
C GLN A 111 9.09 -6.41 -5.45
N VAL A 112 9.62 -6.84 -6.60
CA VAL A 112 9.92 -6.01 -7.76
C VAL A 112 8.73 -6.05 -8.72
N SER A 113 8.09 -4.90 -8.91
CA SER A 113 7.04 -4.66 -9.91
C SER A 113 7.64 -4.10 -11.20
N ASP A 114 7.01 -4.31 -12.37
CA ASP A 114 7.59 -3.90 -13.68
C ASP A 114 9.02 -4.42 -13.88
N GLY A 115 9.26 -5.66 -13.44
CA GLY A 115 10.59 -6.26 -13.46
C GLY A 115 11.07 -6.60 -14.87
N LYS A 116 12.29 -6.20 -15.21
CA LYS A 116 13.05 -6.77 -16.33
C LYS A 116 14.26 -7.50 -15.78
N LEU A 117 14.33 -8.80 -16.07
CA LEU A 117 15.50 -9.63 -15.85
C LEU A 117 16.28 -9.73 -17.16
N GLU A 118 17.57 -9.40 -17.12
CA GLU A 118 18.48 -9.56 -18.24
C GLU A 118 19.65 -10.44 -17.83
N VAL A 119 19.81 -11.58 -18.51
CA VAL A 119 20.85 -12.56 -18.24
C VAL A 119 21.84 -12.55 -19.40
N ASN A 120 23.09 -12.16 -19.17
CA ASN A 120 24.13 -12.12 -20.22
C ASN A 120 25.40 -12.78 -19.71
N GLY A 121 25.52 -14.11 -19.88
CA GLY A 121 26.68 -14.87 -19.44
C GLY A 121 26.97 -14.67 -17.96
N ASN A 122 27.95 -13.84 -17.64
CA ASN A 122 28.41 -13.60 -16.28
C ASN A 122 27.76 -12.38 -15.58
N ALA A 123 26.97 -11.58 -16.29
CA ALA A 123 26.24 -10.45 -15.70
C ALA A 123 24.76 -10.76 -15.65
N VAL A 124 24.15 -10.57 -14.48
CA VAL A 124 22.69 -10.64 -14.33
C VAL A 124 22.19 -9.30 -13.85
N ARG A 125 21.37 -8.64 -14.68
CA ARG A 125 20.79 -7.34 -14.35
C ARG A 125 19.33 -7.52 -13.98
N VAL A 126 18.96 -6.99 -12.83
CA VAL A 126 17.58 -6.92 -12.36
C VAL A 126 17.19 -5.46 -12.30
N SER A 127 16.15 -5.10 -13.03
CA SER A 127 15.59 -3.74 -13.02
C SER A 127 14.10 -3.80 -12.79
N GLY A 128 13.54 -2.74 -12.24
CA GLY A 128 12.11 -2.68 -11.91
C GLY A 128 11.84 -1.73 -10.75
N ASN A 129 10.62 -1.74 -10.26
CA ASN A 129 10.09 -0.85 -9.24
C ASN A 129 9.92 -1.59 -7.90
N VAL A 130 10.50 -1.08 -6.82
CA VAL A 130 10.40 -1.63 -5.45
C VAL A 130 9.69 -0.65 -4.53
N ALA A 131 9.02 -1.11 -3.47
CA ALA A 131 8.11 -0.23 -2.73
C ALA A 131 8.82 0.84 -1.88
N ASN A 132 10.03 0.57 -1.37
CA ASN A 132 10.79 1.52 -0.56
C ASN A 132 12.31 1.22 -0.59
N GLU A 133 13.12 2.15 -0.08
CA GLU A 133 14.58 2.04 -0.09
C GLU A 133 15.09 0.89 0.80
N LEU A 134 14.41 0.59 1.92
CA LEU A 134 14.78 -0.55 2.77
C LEU A 134 14.59 -1.88 2.03
N GLN A 135 13.47 -2.08 1.34
CA GLN A 135 13.24 -3.25 0.49
C GLN A 135 14.25 -3.32 -0.64
N ARG A 136 14.57 -2.19 -1.29
CA ARG A 136 15.62 -2.13 -2.31
C ARG A 136 16.93 -2.69 -1.76
N GLN A 137 17.36 -2.23 -0.59
CA GLN A 137 18.59 -2.68 0.05
C GLN A 137 18.54 -4.16 0.43
N GLN A 138 17.41 -4.64 0.96
CA GLN A 138 17.20 -6.04 1.29
C GLN A 138 17.27 -6.95 0.05
N ILE A 139 16.64 -6.56 -1.05
CA ILE A 139 16.66 -7.32 -2.32
C ILE A 139 18.09 -7.34 -2.87
N VAL A 140 18.80 -6.21 -2.90
CA VAL A 140 20.18 -6.16 -3.40
C VAL A 140 21.12 -7.00 -2.52
N SER A 141 20.98 -6.93 -1.20
CA SER A 141 21.73 -7.76 -0.25
C SER A 141 21.42 -9.25 -0.45
N GLY A 142 20.15 -9.63 -0.49
CA GLY A 142 19.71 -11.02 -0.68
C GLY A 142 20.19 -11.61 -2.00
N LEU A 143 20.13 -10.85 -3.10
CA LEU A 143 20.67 -11.26 -4.40
C LEU A 143 22.19 -11.46 -4.32
N SER A 144 22.90 -10.57 -3.62
CA SER A 144 24.36 -10.67 -3.44
C SER A 144 24.76 -11.87 -2.58
N THR A 145 24.03 -12.17 -1.50
CA THR A 145 24.32 -13.33 -0.63
C THR A 145 24.03 -14.66 -1.33
N ARG A 146 22.96 -14.74 -2.14
CA ARG A 146 22.63 -15.95 -2.92
C ARG A 146 23.66 -16.21 -4.01
N ILE A 147 24.25 -15.14 -4.55
CA ILE A 147 25.39 -15.19 -5.45
C ILE A 147 26.66 -15.27 -4.61
N ASN A 148 26.89 -16.42 -3.99
CA ASN A 148 28.14 -16.72 -3.28
C ASN A 148 29.31 -16.97 -4.27
N ASN A 149 29.46 -16.10 -5.27
CA ASN A 149 30.46 -16.25 -6.32
C ASN A 149 30.87 -14.87 -6.90
N PRO A 150 32.15 -14.46 -6.78
CA PRO A 150 32.65 -13.16 -7.22
C PRO A 150 32.65 -12.97 -8.74
N THR A 151 32.40 -14.03 -9.51
CA THR A 151 32.37 -13.95 -10.97
C THR A 151 31.10 -13.22 -11.43
N TYR A 152 29.96 -13.38 -10.74
CA TYR A 152 28.71 -12.75 -11.17
C TYR A 152 28.53 -11.33 -10.62
N SER A 153 28.11 -10.41 -11.49
CA SER A 153 27.71 -9.06 -11.08
C SER A 153 26.20 -8.90 -11.09
N VAL A 154 25.64 -8.45 -9.95
CA VAL A 154 24.24 -8.01 -9.85
C VAL A 154 24.20 -6.50 -9.85
N ASP A 155 23.62 -5.91 -10.89
CA ASP A 155 23.42 -4.47 -10.91
C ASP A 155 22.08 -4.09 -10.24
N GLY A 156 22.12 -3.94 -8.91
CA GLY A 156 21.00 -3.45 -8.11
C GLY A 156 20.72 -1.94 -8.25
N ARG A 157 21.50 -1.21 -9.04
CA ARG A 157 21.28 0.23 -9.30
C ARG A 157 20.09 0.45 -10.24
N LEU A 158 19.64 -0.59 -10.93
CA LEU A 158 18.53 -0.53 -11.87
C LEU A 158 17.17 -0.80 -11.21
N LEU A 159 17.16 -1.18 -9.93
CA LEU A 159 15.96 -1.20 -9.10
C LEU A 159 15.64 0.23 -8.64
N ARG A 160 14.50 0.74 -9.09
CA ARG A 160 13.97 2.07 -8.77
C ARG A 160 12.96 1.93 -7.65
N VAL A 161 12.98 2.82 -6.66
CA VAL A 161 11.87 2.88 -5.70
C VAL A 161 10.65 3.46 -6.43
N ALA A 162 9.53 2.73 -6.44
CA ALA A 162 8.26 3.17 -7.01
C ALA A 162 7.83 4.44 -6.28
N GLY A 163 7.62 5.53 -7.02
CA GLY A 163 7.36 6.83 -6.39
C GLY A 163 8.57 7.42 -5.66
N GLY A 164 9.75 6.78 -5.67
CA GLY A 164 10.94 7.21 -4.95
C GLY A 164 11.50 8.53 -5.44
N ALA A 165 11.52 8.78 -6.75
CA ALA A 165 11.95 10.08 -7.28
C ALA A 165 10.98 11.21 -6.85
N GLN A 166 9.68 10.92 -6.84
CA GLN A 166 8.64 11.84 -6.38
C GLN A 166 8.70 12.04 -4.87
N GLN A 167 8.87 10.97 -4.10
CA GLN A 167 9.01 10.96 -2.65
C GLN A 167 10.24 11.76 -2.23
N SER A 168 11.40 11.51 -2.86
CA SER A 168 12.62 12.29 -2.63
C SER A 168 12.43 13.77 -2.96
N LEU A 169 11.64 14.12 -3.98
CA LEU A 169 11.33 15.53 -4.25
C LEU A 169 10.58 16.17 -3.08
N LEU A 170 9.57 15.49 -2.52
CA LEU A 170 8.81 16.00 -1.37
C LEU A 170 9.67 16.04 -0.10
N ASP A 171 10.45 14.99 0.15
CA ASP A 171 11.35 14.91 1.31
C ASP A 171 12.42 16.00 1.28
N ASN A 172 12.94 16.34 0.10
CA ASN A 172 13.92 17.43 -0.06
C ASN A 172 13.35 18.80 0.31
N VAL A 173 12.06 19.06 0.06
CA VAL A 173 11.41 20.32 0.50
C VAL A 173 11.40 20.42 2.02
N LEU A 174 11.23 19.29 2.71
CA LEU A 174 11.23 19.20 4.17
C LEU A 174 12.60 18.94 4.78
N ALA A 175 13.68 18.85 3.98
CA ALA A 175 14.99 18.50 4.49
C ALA A 175 15.44 19.50 5.57
N ASN A 176 15.55 19.01 6.82
CA ASN A 176 15.87 19.79 8.02
C ASN A 176 14.89 20.93 8.35
N ARG A 177 13.67 20.90 7.80
CA ARG A 177 12.62 21.89 8.03
C ARG A 177 11.40 21.22 8.66
N ILE A 178 10.74 21.95 9.55
CA ILE A 178 9.54 21.47 10.24
C ILE A 178 8.41 22.43 9.89
N VAL A 179 7.27 21.90 9.46
CA VAL A 179 6.06 22.69 9.29
C VAL A 179 5.60 23.16 10.67
N GLU A 180 5.70 24.46 10.92
CA GLU A 180 5.41 25.09 12.20
C GLU A 180 3.92 25.41 12.37
N PHE A 181 3.44 25.28 13.61
CA PHE A 181 2.08 25.61 14.02
C PHE A 181 2.10 26.44 15.29
N GLU A 182 1.07 27.26 15.50
CA GLU A 182 0.86 27.98 16.76
C GLU A 182 0.75 26.99 17.93
N SER A 183 1.23 27.40 19.10
CA SER A 183 1.37 26.51 20.26
C SER A 183 0.06 25.79 20.61
N GLY A 184 0.14 24.45 20.77
CA GLY A 184 -1.01 23.61 21.11
C GLY A 184 -2.12 23.55 20.06
N SER A 185 -1.92 24.10 18.86
CA SER A 185 -2.97 24.22 17.84
C SER A 185 -2.60 23.53 16.52
N ALA A 186 -3.57 23.55 15.60
CA ALA A 186 -3.42 23.18 14.20
C ALA A 186 -3.38 24.40 13.25
N THR A 187 -3.21 25.61 13.79
CA THR A 187 -3.06 26.84 13.01
C THR A 187 -1.63 26.96 12.51
N LEU A 188 -1.44 27.13 11.21
CA LEU A 188 -0.11 27.28 10.60
C LEU A 188 0.50 28.64 10.97
N THR A 189 1.81 28.67 11.22
CA THR A 189 2.54 29.93 11.37
C THR A 189 2.95 30.45 9.98
N PRO A 190 3.28 31.75 9.82
CA PRO A 190 3.79 32.26 8.55
C PRO A 190 5.03 31.52 8.03
N LYS A 191 5.88 31.01 8.94
CA LYS A 191 7.04 30.17 8.56
C LYS A 191 6.61 28.81 8.04
N GLY A 192 5.60 28.20 8.67
CA GLY A 192 5.00 26.95 8.21
C GLY A 192 4.37 27.10 6.81
N GLU A 193 3.68 28.21 6.56
CA GLU A 193 3.08 28.54 5.28
C GLU A 193 4.12 28.63 4.15
N LEU A 194 5.25 29.32 4.37
CA LEU A 194 6.35 29.38 3.39
C LEU A 194 6.90 28.00 3.00
N ILE A 195 6.98 27.08 3.95
CA ILE A 195 7.38 25.69 3.68
C ILE A 195 6.33 25.00 2.80
N LEU A 196 5.05 25.24 3.07
CA LEU A 196 3.95 24.64 2.33
C LEU A 196 3.77 25.23 0.93
N ASP A 197 4.20 26.47 0.68
CA ASP A 197 4.24 27.05 -0.67
C ASP A 197 5.22 26.29 -1.56
N GLU A 198 6.43 26.04 -1.06
CA GLU A 198 7.42 25.21 -1.75
C GLU A 198 6.92 23.77 -1.94
N MET A 199 6.22 23.22 -0.93
CA MET A 199 5.59 21.92 -1.03
C MET A 199 4.50 21.90 -2.11
N ALA A 200 3.67 22.93 -2.21
CA ALA A 200 2.64 23.03 -3.24
C ALA A 200 3.26 23.05 -4.65
N ALA A 201 4.39 23.74 -4.83
CA ALA A 201 5.15 23.72 -6.09
C ALA A 201 5.72 22.32 -6.39
N ALA A 202 6.28 21.62 -5.39
CA ALA A 202 6.78 20.25 -5.56
C ALA A 202 5.64 19.26 -5.89
N MET A 203 4.48 19.40 -5.23
CA MET A 203 3.29 18.59 -5.48
C MET A 203 2.76 18.74 -6.90
N LYS A 204 2.84 19.94 -7.49
CA LYS A 204 2.49 20.17 -8.91
C LYS A 204 3.46 19.46 -9.86
N ARG A 205 4.74 19.31 -9.49
CA ARG A 205 5.76 18.63 -10.31
C ARG A 205 5.64 17.11 -10.30
N ILE A 206 5.14 16.51 -9.23
CA ILE A 206 4.95 15.05 -9.17
C ILE A 206 3.70 14.55 -9.93
N GLY A 207 2.83 15.47 -10.37
CA GLY A 207 1.65 15.18 -11.20
C GLY A 207 0.51 14.50 -10.43
N ASN A 208 -0.23 13.61 -11.09
CA ASN A 208 -1.47 13.00 -10.56
C ASN A 208 -1.23 11.86 -9.55
N LYS A 209 -0.22 11.97 -8.69
CA LYS A 209 0.08 10.96 -7.67
C LYS A 209 -0.76 11.20 -6.41
N ARG A 210 -1.23 10.12 -5.80
CA ARG A 210 -1.89 10.19 -4.49
C ARG A 210 -0.82 10.36 -3.42
N VAL A 211 -1.07 11.25 -2.47
CA VAL A 211 -0.15 11.55 -1.38
C VAL A 211 -0.91 11.53 -0.06
N LEU A 212 -0.34 10.86 0.92
CA LEU A 212 -0.83 10.80 2.29
C LEU A 212 -0.03 11.76 3.17
N ILE A 213 -0.72 12.69 3.81
CA ILE A 213 -0.15 13.64 4.76
C ILE A 213 -0.30 13.03 6.16
N VAL A 214 0.82 12.79 6.83
CA VAL A 214 0.85 12.16 8.15
C VAL A 214 1.33 13.16 9.18
N GLY A 215 0.49 13.43 10.18
CA GLY A 215 0.86 14.24 11.33
C GLY A 215 1.44 13.39 12.45
N HIS A 216 2.48 13.92 13.11
CA HIS A 216 3.12 13.30 14.27
C HIS A 216 3.22 14.29 15.43
N THR A 217 3.20 13.76 16.66
CA THR A 217 3.52 14.50 17.88
C THR A 217 4.71 13.87 18.59
N ASP A 218 5.21 14.55 19.62
CA ASP A 218 6.03 13.87 20.62
C ASP A 218 5.15 13.06 21.59
N ALA A 219 5.79 12.34 22.50
CA ALA A 219 5.13 11.49 23.50
C ALA A 219 4.57 12.26 24.71
N ALA A 220 4.67 13.60 24.76
CA ALA A 220 4.18 14.36 25.90
C ALA A 220 2.64 14.48 25.88
N GLY A 221 2.00 14.32 27.03
CA GLY A 221 0.54 14.41 27.16
C GLY A 221 -0.21 13.11 26.86
N ARG A 222 -1.54 13.20 26.74
CA ARG A 222 -2.39 12.03 26.50
C ARG A 222 -2.34 11.61 25.03
N ARG A 223 -2.21 10.31 24.77
CA ARG A 223 -2.17 9.73 23.43
C ARG A 223 -3.36 10.13 22.56
N GLU A 224 -4.57 10.11 23.10
CA GLU A 224 -5.80 10.47 22.37
C GLU A 224 -5.78 11.93 21.91
N SER A 225 -5.35 12.84 22.80
CA SER A 225 -5.18 14.26 22.46
C SER A 225 -4.12 14.46 21.38
N ASN A 226 -3.02 13.70 21.44
CA ASN A 226 -1.95 13.74 20.45
C ASN A 226 -2.41 13.19 19.08
N LEU A 227 -3.20 12.12 19.06
CA LEU A 227 -3.79 11.59 17.84
C LEU A 227 -4.72 12.63 17.19
N ALA A 228 -5.62 13.22 17.97
CA ALA A 228 -6.53 14.26 17.48
C ALA A 228 -5.77 15.50 16.96
N LEU A 229 -4.76 15.98 17.69
CA LEU A 229 -3.94 17.12 17.29
C LEU A 229 -3.15 16.82 16.01
N SER A 230 -2.54 15.63 15.91
CA SER A 230 -1.78 15.23 14.73
C SER A 230 -2.64 15.14 13.48
N LEU A 231 -3.86 14.61 13.59
CA LEU A 231 -4.82 14.56 12.50
C LEU A 231 -5.29 15.96 12.10
N ALA A 232 -5.63 16.81 13.07
CA ALA A 232 -6.04 18.19 12.81
C ALA A 232 -4.95 18.98 12.07
N ARG A 233 -3.68 18.82 12.47
CA ARG A 233 -2.54 19.43 11.77
C ARG A 233 -2.39 18.92 10.33
N ALA A 234 -2.49 17.61 10.12
CA ALA A 234 -2.45 17.04 8.78
C ALA A 234 -3.59 17.58 7.89
N ASP A 235 -4.78 17.77 8.47
CA ASP A 235 -5.93 18.35 7.76
C ASP A 235 -5.73 19.84 7.44
N SER A 236 -5.17 20.64 8.35
CA SER A 236 -4.78 22.03 8.07
C SER A 236 -3.81 22.13 6.91
N VAL A 237 -2.80 21.26 6.87
CA VAL A 237 -1.84 21.18 5.75
C VAL A 237 -2.53 20.83 4.44
N LYS A 238 -3.45 19.85 4.46
CA LYS A 238 -4.25 19.50 3.27
C LYS A 238 -5.04 20.70 2.75
N ARG A 239 -5.76 21.40 3.63
CA ARG A 239 -6.56 22.58 3.27
C ARG A 239 -5.68 23.68 2.68
N TYR A 240 -4.53 23.93 3.29
CA TYR A 240 -3.56 24.90 2.78
C TYR A 240 -3.12 24.55 1.35
N LEU A 241 -2.70 23.30 1.11
CA LEU A 241 -2.26 22.86 -0.22
C LEU A 241 -3.38 22.93 -1.27
N GLN A 242 -4.62 22.62 -0.87
CA GLN A 242 -5.79 22.77 -1.73
C GLN A 242 -6.01 24.22 -2.15
N ALA A 243 -5.92 25.17 -1.20
CA ALA A 243 -6.02 26.60 -1.49
C ALA A 243 -4.92 27.08 -2.45
N HIS A 244 -3.76 26.41 -2.45
CA HIS A 244 -2.63 26.71 -3.34
C HIS A 244 -2.65 25.91 -4.65
N GLY A 245 -3.80 25.31 -5.00
CA GLY A 245 -4.04 24.68 -6.30
C GLY A 245 -3.56 23.24 -6.42
N VAL A 246 -3.30 22.53 -5.31
CA VAL A 246 -3.09 21.07 -5.30
C VAL A 246 -4.45 20.37 -5.31
N ASN A 247 -4.62 19.37 -6.18
CA ASN A 247 -5.88 18.62 -6.25
C ASN A 247 -6.13 17.81 -4.96
N GLY A 248 -7.09 18.25 -4.16
CA GLY A 248 -7.43 17.62 -2.89
C GLY A 248 -7.94 16.18 -2.95
N ALA A 249 -8.43 15.73 -4.11
CA ALA A 249 -8.83 14.33 -4.32
C ALA A 249 -7.63 13.37 -4.29
N LEU A 250 -6.43 13.90 -4.57
CA LEU A 250 -5.18 13.16 -4.49
C LEU A 250 -4.56 13.19 -3.08
N LEU A 251 -5.12 13.97 -2.14
CA LEU A 251 -4.57 14.14 -0.79
C LEU A 251 -5.37 13.35 0.25
N GLY A 252 -4.71 12.39 0.89
CA GLY A 252 -5.16 11.73 2.12
C GLY A 252 -4.55 12.39 3.37
N VAL A 253 -5.19 12.21 4.52
CA VAL A 253 -4.66 12.66 5.82
C VAL A 253 -4.69 11.52 6.84
N GLN A 254 -3.71 11.48 7.72
CA GLN A 254 -3.64 10.54 8.83
C GLN A 254 -2.98 11.20 10.05
N GLY A 255 -3.55 10.99 11.24
CA GLY A 255 -2.89 11.31 12.51
C GLY A 255 -2.21 10.07 13.08
N ALA A 256 -0.88 10.09 13.19
CA ALA A 256 -0.12 9.02 13.82
C ALA A 256 0.15 9.29 15.31
N GLY A 257 -0.13 10.51 15.79
CA GLY A 257 0.13 10.91 17.18
C GLY A 257 1.59 10.61 17.58
N PRO A 258 1.81 10.03 18.77
CA PRO A 258 3.14 9.68 19.26
C PRO A 258 3.63 8.29 18.81
N ASP A 259 2.82 7.54 18.03
CA ASP A 259 3.00 6.09 17.83
C ASP A 259 4.10 5.74 16.81
N GLN A 260 4.66 6.73 16.11
CA GLN A 260 5.73 6.55 15.11
C GLN A 260 6.88 7.55 15.32
N PRO A 261 7.64 7.43 16.44
CA PRO A 261 8.77 8.29 16.73
C PRO A 261 9.93 8.01 15.76
N VAL A 262 10.65 9.07 15.38
CA VAL A 262 11.89 9.00 14.57
C VAL A 262 13.12 9.36 15.37
N ALA A 263 12.93 9.88 16.59
CA ALA A 263 13.97 10.20 17.54
C ALA A 263 13.50 9.90 18.96
N ASP A 264 14.45 9.81 19.88
CA ASP A 264 14.18 9.58 21.29
C ASP A 264 13.33 10.72 21.89
N ASN A 265 12.25 10.38 22.61
CA ASN A 265 11.39 11.37 23.26
C ASN A 265 11.97 11.90 24.58
N ALA A 266 13.04 11.30 25.11
CA ALA A 266 13.69 11.78 26.32
C ALA A 266 14.35 13.16 26.13
N THR A 267 14.91 13.42 24.94
CA THR A 267 15.62 14.67 24.64
C THR A 267 14.70 15.73 24.02
N ALA A 268 15.00 17.02 24.26
CA ALA A 268 14.22 18.11 23.69
C ALA A 268 14.32 18.12 22.15
N GLU A 269 15.51 17.83 21.63
CA GLU A 269 15.83 17.73 20.22
C GLU A 269 15.08 16.57 19.57
N GLY A 270 15.01 15.41 20.24
CA GLY A 270 14.27 14.27 19.74
C GLY A 270 12.75 14.49 19.75
N ARG A 271 12.19 15.14 20.78
CA ARG A 271 10.78 15.58 20.77
C ARG A 271 10.50 16.54 19.62
N ALA A 272 11.39 17.50 19.37
CA ALA A 272 11.25 18.43 18.25
C ALA A 272 11.20 17.69 16.90
N ARG A 273 12.06 16.69 16.69
CA ARG A 273 12.03 15.84 15.48
C ARG A 273 10.77 14.98 15.36
N ASN A 274 10.15 14.61 16.48
CA ASN A 274 8.90 13.84 16.47
C ASN A 274 7.67 14.70 16.15
N ARG A 275 7.68 16.00 16.49
CA ARG A 275 6.63 16.96 16.09
C ARG A 275 6.80 17.39 14.63
N ARG A 276 6.43 16.51 13.69
CA ARG A 276 6.64 16.71 12.25
C ARG A 276 5.38 16.41 11.43
N ILE A 277 5.38 16.91 10.19
CA ILE A 277 4.49 16.48 9.11
C ILE A 277 5.31 15.67 8.11
N ALA A 278 4.79 14.54 7.67
CA ALA A 278 5.40 13.72 6.62
C ALA A 278 4.45 13.58 5.44
N PHE A 279 5.00 13.50 4.23
CA PHE A 279 4.24 13.24 3.01
C PHE A 279 4.66 11.88 2.48
N LYS A 280 3.71 11.02 2.14
CA LYS A 280 3.97 9.68 1.59
C LYS A 280 3.27 9.54 0.25
N VAL A 281 4.02 9.32 -0.81
CA VAL A 281 3.46 8.98 -2.12
C VAL A 281 2.89 7.56 -2.07
N LEU A 282 1.66 7.36 -2.57
CA LEU A 282 0.95 6.08 -2.61
C LEU A 282 1.00 5.42 -4.00
#